data_AF-A0A1I6ZL51-F1
#
_entry.id   AF-A0A1I6ZL51-F1
#
_cell.length_a   1.000
_cell.length_b   1.000
_cell.length_c   1.000
_cell.angle_alpha   90.00
_cell.angle_beta   90.00
_cell.angle_gamma   90.00
#
_symmetry.space_group_name_H-M   'P 1'
#
loop_
_entity.id
_entity.type
_entity.pdbx_description
1 polymer ?
#
loop_
_entity_poly.entity_id
_entity_poly.type
_entity_poly.pdbx_seq_one_letter_code
_entity_poly.pdbx_strand_id
1 'polypeptide(L)'
;MSGPSRTSVPKIWPAAAQSGFHKTFELELDDHLDIQYTTRQLLPLWPTVGAMALIVLFGALFLNFDKWRAGDVVIFAIYVVASVIAGVLLTILLLQPMRRLLRGIYRRRLTKMGVLGKPIEATVDENGISYTVVGQTVSCPWNSLYALEEEAGTFYFWLSKTFAHPWPARIFISDEERRTFRDSVLKWSGRPIASPPVLARLGANGRVNLPD
;
A
#
# COMPACT_ATOMS: atom_id res chain seq x y z
N MET A 1 23.56 61.08 24.92
CA MET A 1 22.89 59.89 25.48
C MET A 1 22.53 58.97 24.33
N SER A 2 23.38 57.99 24.05
CA SER A 2 23.28 57.07 22.92
C SER A 2 22.90 55.69 23.43
N GLY A 3 21.62 55.34 23.34
CA GLY A 3 21.16 53.97 23.59
C GLY A 3 21.49 53.07 22.39
N PRO A 4 22.06 51.87 22.60
CA PRO A 4 22.35 50.97 21.49
C PRO A 4 21.05 50.33 20.96
N SER A 5 20.73 50.60 19.69
CA SER A 5 19.70 49.90 18.93
C SER A 5 20.11 48.45 18.74
N ARG A 6 19.49 47.52 19.50
CA ARG A 6 19.61 46.09 19.26
C ARG A 6 18.76 45.70 18.06
N THR A 7 19.34 45.76 16.87
CA THR A 7 18.80 45.11 15.67
C THR A 7 18.96 43.60 15.86
N SER A 8 17.94 42.95 16.42
CA SER A 8 17.89 41.48 16.48
C SER A 8 17.57 40.95 15.09
N VAL A 9 18.62 40.62 14.33
CA VAL A 9 18.48 39.86 13.09
C VAL A 9 17.85 38.50 13.43
N PRO A 10 16.86 38.00 12.67
CA PRO A 10 16.30 36.68 12.89
C PRO A 10 17.41 35.64 12.77
N LYS A 11 17.53 34.79 13.79
CA LYS A 11 18.44 33.65 13.78
C LYS A 11 17.92 32.66 12.73
N ILE A 12 18.38 32.79 11.50
CA ILE A 12 18.17 31.78 10.46
C ILE A 12 18.79 30.50 11.01
N TRP A 13 17.97 29.50 11.30
CA TRP A 13 18.46 28.17 11.66
C TRP A 13 19.47 27.74 10.60
N PRO A 14 20.71 27.35 10.98
CA PRO A 14 21.63 26.83 9.99
C PRO A 14 20.96 25.63 9.33
N ALA A 15 20.77 25.71 8.01
CA ALA A 15 20.41 24.55 7.21
C ALA A 15 21.42 23.46 7.56
N ALA A 16 20.94 22.32 8.04
CA ALA A 16 21.82 21.22 8.43
C ALA A 16 22.74 20.90 7.24
N ALA A 17 24.05 20.98 7.45
CA ALA A 17 25.06 20.52 6.51
C ALA A 17 25.09 18.98 6.41
N GLN A 18 23.94 18.33 6.59
CA GLN A 18 23.81 16.88 6.67
C GLN A 18 23.52 16.32 5.29
N SER A 19 24.26 15.29 4.92
CA SER A 19 24.05 14.48 3.72
C SER A 19 22.72 13.73 3.82
N GLY A 20 21.60 14.41 3.66
CA GLY A 20 20.26 13.83 3.69
C GLY A 20 19.59 13.91 2.33
N PHE A 21 18.68 12.99 2.06
CA PHE A 21 17.82 13.03 0.89
C PHE A 21 16.55 13.77 1.26
N HIS A 22 16.31 14.91 0.61
CA HIS A 22 15.10 15.69 0.77
C HIS A 22 14.25 15.61 -0.49
N LYS A 23 12.98 15.25 -0.34
CA LYS A 23 12.02 15.12 -1.44
C LYS A 23 10.69 15.74 -1.04
N THR A 24 10.07 16.43 -1.99
CA THR A 24 8.67 16.85 -1.90
C THR A 24 7.87 16.07 -2.93
N PHE A 25 6.87 15.31 -2.50
CA PHE A 25 6.07 14.46 -3.39
C PHE A 25 4.66 14.24 -2.86
N GLU A 26 3.79 13.68 -3.69
CA GLU A 26 2.44 13.29 -3.30
C GLU A 26 2.29 11.77 -3.35
N LEU A 27 1.56 11.22 -2.39
CA LEU A 27 1.16 9.82 -2.43
C LEU A 27 -0.05 9.65 -3.35
N GLU A 28 0.06 8.65 -4.21
CA GLU A 28 -0.99 8.21 -5.10
C GLU A 28 -1.83 7.11 -4.44
N LEU A 29 -3.00 6.83 -5.04
CA LEU A 29 -3.86 5.74 -4.59
C LEU A 29 -3.10 4.41 -4.48
N ASP A 30 -2.26 4.10 -5.47
CA ASP A 30 -1.58 2.82 -5.52
C ASP A 30 -0.55 2.66 -4.39
N ASP A 31 0.10 3.73 -3.91
CA ASP A 31 1.01 3.65 -2.76
C ASP A 31 0.26 3.32 -1.46
N HIS A 32 -0.93 3.89 -1.30
CA HIS A 32 -1.80 3.54 -0.17
C HIS A 32 -2.30 2.10 -0.25
N LEU A 33 -2.60 1.61 -1.46
CA LEU A 33 -3.03 0.24 -1.69
C LEU A 33 -1.91 -0.77 -1.41
N ASP A 34 -0.65 -0.45 -1.75
CA ASP A 34 0.51 -1.31 -1.46
C ASP A 34 0.72 -1.53 0.03
N ILE A 35 0.45 -0.51 0.84
CA ILE A 35 0.53 -0.65 2.29
C ILE A 35 -0.67 -1.43 2.80
N GLN A 36 -1.89 -1.09 2.36
CA GLN A 36 -3.10 -1.66 2.93
C GLN A 36 -3.39 -3.11 2.50
N TYR A 37 -3.04 -3.49 1.28
CA TYR A 37 -3.45 -4.77 0.70
C TYR A 37 -2.26 -5.58 0.21
N THR A 38 -2.38 -6.91 0.34
CA THR A 38 -1.44 -7.90 -0.20
C THR A 38 -1.22 -7.75 -1.72
N THR A 39 -2.21 -7.22 -2.44
CA THR A 39 -2.09 -6.92 -3.86
C THR A 39 -2.78 -5.60 -4.20
N ARG A 40 -2.20 -4.82 -5.12
CA ARG A 40 -2.85 -3.63 -5.73
C ARG A 40 -4.18 -3.96 -6.41
N GLN A 41 -4.35 -5.22 -6.80
CA GLN A 41 -5.57 -5.75 -7.37
C GLN A 41 -6.53 -6.13 -6.22
N LEU A 42 -7.23 -5.13 -5.67
CA LEU A 42 -8.26 -5.26 -4.61
C LEU A 42 -9.13 -6.54 -4.69
N LEU A 43 -9.35 -7.07 -5.90
CA LEU A 43 -9.92 -8.39 -6.15
C LEU A 43 -8.97 -9.23 -7.04
N PRO A 44 -8.15 -10.13 -6.47
CA PRO A 44 -7.27 -11.00 -7.26
C PRO A 44 -8.10 -12.03 -8.05
N LEU A 45 -7.74 -12.28 -9.32
CA LEU A 45 -8.57 -13.05 -10.26
C LEU A 45 -8.89 -14.46 -9.73
N TRP A 46 -7.88 -15.26 -9.43
CA TRP A 46 -8.07 -16.67 -9.08
C TRP A 46 -8.84 -16.88 -7.78
N PRO A 47 -8.53 -16.18 -6.66
CA PRO A 47 -9.32 -16.31 -5.45
C PRO A 47 -10.77 -15.85 -5.65
N THR A 48 -11.00 -14.76 -6.39
CA THR A 48 -12.36 -14.26 -6.66
C THR A 48 -13.17 -15.23 -7.52
N VAL A 49 -12.58 -15.76 -8.60
CA VAL A 49 -13.24 -16.76 -9.46
C VAL A 49 -13.54 -18.04 -8.68
N GLY A 50 -12.59 -18.53 -7.88
CA GLY A 50 -12.79 -19.72 -7.04
C GLY A 50 -13.93 -19.54 -6.03
N ALA A 51 -13.96 -18.40 -5.32
CA ALA A 51 -15.03 -18.09 -4.38
C ALA A 51 -16.40 -17.98 -5.06
N MET A 52 -16.47 -17.29 -6.20
CA MET A 52 -17.72 -17.18 -6.96
C MET A 52 -18.19 -18.51 -7.55
N ALA A 53 -17.26 -19.35 -8.02
CA ALA A 53 -17.59 -20.68 -8.52
C ALA A 53 -18.21 -21.55 -7.43
N LEU A 54 -17.69 -21.50 -6.20
CA LEU A 54 -18.27 -22.19 -5.04
C LEU A 54 -19.67 -21.66 -4.73
N ILE A 55 -19.87 -20.34 -4.67
CA ILE A 55 -21.19 -19.73 -4.40
C ILE A 55 -22.21 -20.17 -5.47
N VAL A 56 -21.83 -20.10 -6.74
CA VAL A 56 -22.69 -20.50 -7.87
C VAL A 56 -22.98 -22.00 -7.84
N LEU A 57 -21.99 -22.84 -7.50
CA LEU A 57 -22.19 -24.28 -7.34
C LEU A 57 -23.25 -24.58 -6.27
N PHE A 58 -23.12 -23.99 -5.07
CA PHE A 58 -24.10 -24.18 -4.01
C PHE A 58 -25.49 -23.69 -4.41
N GLY A 59 -25.57 -22.51 -5.04
CA GLY A 59 -26.83 -21.99 -5.57
C GLY A 59 -27.46 -22.92 -6.60
N ALA A 60 -26.67 -23.45 -7.53
CA ALA A 60 -27.15 -24.34 -8.59
C ALA A 60 -27.61 -25.70 -8.05
N LEU A 61 -26.89 -26.27 -7.07
CA LEU A 61 -27.28 -27.50 -6.39
C LEU A 61 -28.63 -27.32 -5.68
N PHE A 62 -28.80 -26.20 -4.97
CA PHE A 62 -30.03 -25.88 -4.26
C PHE A 62 -31.21 -25.71 -5.23
N LEU A 63 -31.05 -24.89 -6.27
CA LEU A 63 -32.09 -24.59 -7.24
C LEU A 63 -32.53 -25.80 -8.08
N ASN A 64 -31.65 -26.77 -8.29
CA ASN A 64 -31.95 -27.96 -9.10
C ASN A 64 -32.19 -29.22 -8.27
N PHE A 65 -32.25 -29.13 -6.94
CA PHE A 65 -32.41 -30.28 -6.06
C PHE A 65 -33.65 -31.14 -6.37
N ASP A 66 -34.75 -30.51 -6.80
CA ASP A 66 -35.97 -31.22 -7.17
C ASP A 66 -35.78 -32.15 -8.37
N LYS A 67 -34.92 -31.77 -9.33
CA LYS A 67 -34.59 -32.62 -10.50
C LYS A 67 -33.81 -33.86 -10.08
N TRP A 68 -32.90 -33.71 -9.12
CA TRP A 68 -32.20 -34.84 -8.53
C TRP A 68 -33.18 -35.78 -7.83
N ARG A 69 -34.09 -35.24 -7.01
CA ARG A 69 -35.11 -36.02 -6.30
C ARG A 69 -36.07 -36.74 -7.23
N ALA A 70 -36.38 -36.15 -8.39
CA ALA A 70 -37.22 -36.75 -9.42
C ALA A 70 -36.53 -37.88 -10.22
N GLY A 71 -35.22 -38.11 -10.03
CA GLY A 71 -34.45 -39.11 -10.75
C GLY A 71 -33.81 -38.63 -12.05
N ASP A 72 -34.00 -37.36 -12.42
CA ASP A 72 -33.45 -36.74 -13.64
C ASP A 72 -31.98 -36.30 -13.45
N VAL A 73 -31.13 -37.26 -13.08
CA VAL A 73 -29.72 -37.01 -12.69
C VAL A 73 -28.90 -36.36 -13.81
N VAL A 74 -29.14 -36.76 -15.06
CA VAL A 74 -28.42 -36.21 -16.23
C VAL A 74 -28.76 -34.74 -16.42
N ILE A 75 -30.05 -34.39 -16.38
CA ILE A 75 -30.52 -33.02 -16.55
C ILE A 75 -30.03 -32.14 -15.40
N PHE A 76 -30.11 -32.66 -14.16
CA PHE A 76 -29.54 -32.00 -12.98
C PHE A 76 -28.05 -31.66 -13.18
N ALA A 77 -27.24 -32.65 -13.57
CA ALA A 77 -25.81 -32.45 -13.76
C ALA A 77 -25.50 -31.40 -14.83
N ILE A 78 -26.21 -31.43 -15.97
CA ILE A 78 -26.06 -30.44 -17.05
C ILE A 78 -26.36 -29.03 -16.52
N TYR A 79 -27.47 -28.83 -15.80
CA TYR A 79 -27.82 -27.51 -15.27
C TYR A 79 -26.81 -26.99 -14.25
N VAL A 80 -26.31 -27.84 -13.36
CA VAL A 80 -25.30 -27.46 -12.37
C VAL A 80 -24.00 -27.04 -13.08
N VAL A 81 -23.50 -27.86 -14.01
CA VAL A 81 -22.28 -27.55 -14.77
C VAL A 81 -22.44 -26.27 -15.59
N ALA A 82 -23.54 -26.14 -16.33
CA ALA A 82 -23.83 -24.95 -17.13
C ALA A 82 -23.90 -23.68 -16.27
N SER A 83 -24.53 -23.76 -15.09
CA SER A 83 -24.64 -22.64 -14.16
C SER A 83 -23.27 -22.21 -13.65
N VAL A 84 -22.40 -23.15 -13.27
CA VAL A 84 -21.04 -22.85 -12.81
C VAL A 84 -20.22 -22.19 -13.93
N ILE A 85 -20.26 -22.73 -15.15
CA ILE A 85 -19.55 -22.14 -16.29
C ILE A 85 -20.04 -20.72 -16.56
N ALA A 86 -21.36 -20.52 -16.63
CA ALA A 86 -21.97 -19.21 -16.84
C ALA A 86 -21.58 -18.22 -15.72
N GLY A 87 -21.61 -18.66 -14.46
CA GLY A 87 -21.24 -17.85 -13.30
C GLY A 87 -19.76 -17.46 -13.29
N VAL A 88 -18.87 -18.37 -13.68
CA VAL A 88 -17.43 -18.09 -13.82
C VAL A 88 -17.18 -17.08 -14.94
N LEU A 89 -17.77 -17.27 -16.12
CA LEU A 89 -17.64 -16.34 -17.23
C LEU A 89 -18.17 -14.94 -16.87
N LEU A 90 -19.33 -14.88 -16.20
CA LEU A 90 -19.90 -13.63 -15.73
C LEU A 90 -18.98 -12.95 -14.70
N THR A 91 -18.39 -13.72 -13.78
CA THR A 91 -17.45 -13.21 -12.78
C THR A 91 -16.23 -12.59 -13.45
N ILE A 92 -15.65 -13.26 -14.45
CA ILE A 92 -14.49 -12.77 -15.20
C ILE A 92 -14.85 -11.46 -15.92
N LEU A 93 -16.00 -11.43 -16.59
CA LEU A 93 -16.50 -10.24 -17.29
C LEU A 93 -16.72 -9.04 -16.35
N LEU A 94 -17.29 -9.29 -15.16
CA LEU A 94 -17.61 -8.26 -14.17
C LEU A 94 -16.42 -7.88 -13.28
N LEU A 95 -15.29 -8.59 -13.35
CA LEU A 95 -14.16 -8.35 -12.47
C LEU A 95 -13.54 -6.96 -12.69
N GLN A 96 -13.32 -6.59 -13.96
CA GLN A 96 -12.77 -5.27 -14.29
C GLN A 96 -13.65 -4.10 -13.83
N PRO A 97 -14.97 -4.05 -14.14
CA PRO A 97 -15.82 -2.97 -13.66
C PRO A 97 -15.89 -2.95 -12.13
N MET A 98 -15.93 -4.10 -11.47
CA MET A 98 -15.91 -4.18 -10.01
C MET A 98 -14.61 -3.60 -9.42
N ARG A 99 -13.45 -3.96 -9.99
CA ARG A 99 -12.14 -3.39 -9.58
C ARG A 99 -12.11 -1.87 -9.75
N ARG A 100 -12.65 -1.33 -10.85
CA ARG A 100 -12.74 0.12 -11.09
C ARG A 100 -13.64 0.80 -10.07
N LEU A 101 -14.80 0.21 -9.78
CA LEU A 101 -15.73 0.72 -8.78
C LEU A 101 -15.07 0.78 -7.39
N LEU A 102 -14.44 -0.32 -6.96
CA LEU A 102 -13.74 -0.38 -5.69
C LEU A 102 -12.62 0.66 -5.60
N ARG A 103 -11.77 0.77 -6.64
CA ARG A 103 -10.73 1.81 -6.71
C ARG A 103 -11.33 3.21 -6.60
N GLY A 104 -12.47 3.46 -7.24
CA GLY A 104 -13.19 4.74 -7.13
C GLY A 104 -13.70 5.03 -5.71
N ILE A 105 -14.24 4.03 -5.03
CA ILE A 105 -14.68 4.14 -3.63
C ILE A 105 -13.49 4.44 -2.70
N TYR A 106 -12.38 3.69 -2.84
CA TYR A 106 -11.17 3.92 -2.05
C TYR A 106 -10.58 5.30 -2.30
N ARG A 107 -10.46 5.72 -3.57
CA ARG A 107 -10.00 7.07 -3.93
C ARG A 107 -10.85 8.14 -3.25
N ARG A 108 -12.18 8.05 -3.35
CA ARG A 108 -13.09 8.99 -2.68
C ARG A 108 -12.89 9.02 -1.17
N ARG A 109 -12.70 7.87 -0.53
CA ARG A 109 -12.43 7.79 0.91
C ARG A 109 -11.10 8.46 1.28
N LEU A 110 -10.02 8.17 0.56
CA LEU A 110 -8.70 8.77 0.79
C LEU A 110 -8.71 10.29 0.54
N THR A 111 -9.40 10.75 -0.50
CA THR A 111 -9.59 12.19 -0.75
C THR A 111 -10.37 12.86 0.39
N LYS A 112 -11.43 12.22 0.90
CA LYS A 112 -12.19 12.74 2.06
C LYS A 112 -11.37 12.81 3.34
N MET A 113 -10.46 11.86 3.55
CA MET A 113 -9.51 11.87 4.67
C MET A 113 -8.37 12.88 4.45
N GLY A 114 -8.30 13.54 3.29
CA GLY A 114 -7.30 14.54 2.98
C GLY A 114 -5.88 13.98 2.85
N VAL A 115 -5.72 12.68 2.59
CA VAL A 115 -4.39 12.03 2.50
C VAL A 115 -3.88 11.89 1.06
N LEU A 116 -4.77 11.99 0.06
CA LEU A 116 -4.42 11.86 -1.35
C LEU A 116 -4.20 13.24 -1.97
N GLY A 117 -3.12 13.38 -2.75
CA GLY A 117 -2.77 14.62 -3.44
C GLY A 117 -2.38 15.77 -2.50
N LYS A 118 -1.81 15.44 -1.34
CA LYS A 118 -1.20 16.42 -0.44
C LYS A 118 0.31 16.34 -0.56
N PRO A 119 1.01 17.49 -0.65
CA PRO A 119 2.45 17.50 -0.66
C PRO A 119 2.97 16.98 0.68
N ILE A 120 3.88 16.02 0.58
CA ILE A 120 4.67 15.48 1.67
C ILE A 120 6.08 16.01 1.47
N GLU A 121 6.56 16.76 2.45
CA GLU A 121 7.96 17.13 2.55
C GLU A 121 8.66 16.09 3.40
N ALA A 122 9.53 15.27 2.82
CA ALA A 122 10.18 14.18 3.52
C ALA A 122 11.70 14.30 3.43
N THR A 123 12.38 14.00 4.53
CA THR A 123 13.83 14.00 4.66
C THR A 123 14.27 12.68 5.28
N VAL A 124 15.25 12.03 4.65
CA VAL A 124 15.90 10.82 5.16
C VAL A 124 17.39 11.08 5.30
N ASP A 125 17.92 10.93 6.50
CA ASP A 125 19.30 11.26 6.83
C ASP A 125 19.88 10.30 7.90
N GLU A 126 21.04 10.65 8.45
CA GLU A 126 21.73 9.88 9.50
C GLU A 126 20.89 9.66 10.76
N ASN A 127 19.93 10.54 11.07
CA ASN A 127 19.13 10.46 12.28
C ASN A 127 17.88 9.59 12.08
N GLY A 128 17.38 9.45 10.85
CA GLY A 128 16.18 8.67 10.57
C GLY A 128 15.39 9.18 9.39
N ILE A 129 14.07 8.97 9.47
CA ILE A 129 13.11 9.54 8.53
C ILE A 129 12.28 10.60 9.23
N SER A 130 12.14 11.76 8.60
CA SER A 130 11.19 12.79 8.99
C SER A 130 10.32 13.16 7.79
N TYR A 131 9.03 13.38 8.02
CA TYR A 131 8.14 13.84 6.97
C TYR A 131 7.04 14.73 7.52
N THR A 132 6.65 15.72 6.75
CA THR A 132 5.62 16.70 7.09
C THR A 132 4.46 16.58 6.11
N VAL A 133 3.26 16.39 6.65
CA VAL A 133 2.01 16.33 5.87
C VAL A 133 0.99 17.24 6.54
N VAL A 134 0.43 18.20 5.80
CA VAL A 134 -0.61 19.12 6.29
C VAL A 134 -0.17 19.82 7.60
N GLY A 135 1.10 20.26 7.65
CA GLY A 135 1.68 20.98 8.79
C GLY A 135 1.99 20.12 10.02
N GLN A 136 1.79 18.80 9.96
CA GLN A 136 2.20 17.87 11.01
C GLN A 136 3.49 17.17 10.59
N THR A 137 4.54 17.32 11.39
CA THR A 137 5.83 16.65 11.18
C THR A 137 5.90 15.39 12.05
N VAL A 138 6.15 14.26 11.42
CA VAL A 138 6.47 12.99 12.07
C VAL A 138 7.96 12.74 11.87
N SER A 139 8.66 12.43 12.95
CA SER A 139 10.06 12.02 12.92
C SER A 139 10.21 10.65 13.57
N CYS A 140 10.93 9.75 12.90
CA CYS A 140 11.20 8.41 13.39
C CYS A 140 12.69 8.09 13.21
N PRO A 141 13.43 7.93 14.31
CA PRO A 141 14.83 7.54 14.22
C PRO A 141 14.98 6.09 13.79
N TRP A 142 16.15 5.73 13.23
CA TRP A 142 16.42 4.38 12.71
C TRP A 142 16.14 3.25 13.71
N ASN A 143 16.42 3.50 14.99
CA ASN A 143 16.21 2.55 16.08
C ASN A 143 14.73 2.34 16.44
N SER A 144 13.86 3.27 16.06
CA SER A 144 12.41 3.19 16.30
C SER A 144 11.63 2.62 15.13
N LEU A 145 12.25 2.46 13.96
CA LEU A 145 11.60 1.78 12.84
C LEU A 145 11.36 0.31 13.19
N TYR A 146 10.20 -0.20 12.80
CA TYR A 146 9.90 -1.62 12.89
C TYR A 146 10.72 -2.40 11.85
N ALA A 147 10.69 -1.98 10.60
CA ALA A 147 11.39 -2.64 9.50
C ALA A 147 11.69 -1.67 8.32
N LEU A 148 12.62 -2.09 7.46
CA LEU A 148 12.93 -1.46 6.19
C LEU A 148 12.77 -2.49 5.09
N GLU A 149 11.93 -2.19 4.10
CA GLU A 149 11.69 -3.09 2.97
C GLU A 149 11.80 -2.34 1.64
N GLU A 150 12.09 -3.07 0.56
CA GLU A 150 12.14 -2.52 -0.80
C GLU A 150 11.43 -3.46 -1.79
N GLU A 151 10.61 -2.90 -2.67
CA GLU A 151 10.03 -3.63 -3.81
C GLU A 151 9.93 -2.74 -5.04
N ALA A 152 10.44 -3.22 -6.18
CA ALA A 152 10.40 -2.51 -7.46
C ALA A 152 10.89 -1.04 -7.35
N GLY A 153 11.87 -0.79 -6.48
CA GLY A 153 12.42 0.54 -6.20
C GLY A 153 11.61 1.45 -5.29
N THR A 154 10.51 0.96 -4.72
CA THR A 154 9.79 1.65 -3.64
C THR A 154 10.33 1.17 -2.30
N PHE A 155 10.73 2.12 -1.45
CA PHE A 155 11.16 1.82 -0.08
C PHE A 155 9.99 1.97 0.89
N TYR A 156 9.83 1.02 1.81
CA TYR A 156 8.83 1.05 2.85
C TYR A 156 9.52 1.22 4.21
N PHE A 157 9.33 2.40 4.80
CA PHE A 157 9.78 2.69 6.16
C PHE A 157 8.66 2.32 7.13
N TRP A 158 8.71 1.11 7.68
CA TRP A 158 7.71 0.64 8.63
C TRP A 158 7.92 1.28 9.99
N LEU A 159 7.03 2.21 10.33
CA LEU A 159 7.02 2.92 11.62
C LEU A 159 6.38 2.06 12.72
N SER A 160 5.54 1.11 12.32
CA SER A 160 4.97 0.05 13.16
C SER A 160 4.59 -1.14 12.28
N LYS A 161 4.09 -2.24 12.87
CA LYS A 161 3.58 -3.38 12.11
C LYS A 161 2.41 -3.05 11.16
N THR A 162 1.67 -1.97 11.37
CA THR A 162 0.50 -1.61 10.53
C THR A 162 0.70 -0.36 9.69
N PHE A 163 1.70 0.46 10.01
CA PHE A 163 1.91 1.75 9.38
C PHE A 163 3.30 1.86 8.77
N ALA A 164 3.34 2.16 7.47
CA ALA A 164 4.55 2.45 6.73
C ALA A 164 4.46 3.82 6.08
N HIS A 165 5.62 4.46 5.96
CA HIS A 165 5.78 5.61 5.08
C HIS A 165 6.51 5.15 3.80
N PRO A 166 5.85 5.19 2.63
CA PRO A 166 6.45 4.71 1.38
C PRO A 166 7.24 5.83 0.70
N TRP A 167 8.36 5.47 0.08
CA TRP A 167 9.18 6.29 -0.80
C TRP A 167 9.15 5.66 -2.20
N PRO A 168 8.19 6.04 -3.04
CA PRO A 168 7.96 5.39 -4.32
C PRO A 168 9.12 5.61 -5.31
N ALA A 169 9.39 4.63 -6.17
CA ALA A 169 10.47 4.72 -7.17
C ALA A 169 10.45 6.02 -8.00
N ARG A 170 9.25 6.56 -8.27
CA ARG A 170 9.04 7.77 -9.09
C ARG A 170 9.58 9.07 -8.47
N ILE A 171 9.92 9.09 -7.19
CA ILE A 171 10.45 10.31 -6.54
C ILE A 171 11.96 10.47 -6.77
N PHE A 172 12.62 9.41 -7.24
CA PHE A 172 14.03 9.43 -7.61
C PHE A 172 14.17 9.88 -9.06
N ILE A 173 15.14 10.74 -9.30
CA ILE A 173 15.47 11.31 -10.62
C ILE A 173 16.06 10.22 -11.52
N SER A 174 16.83 9.29 -10.93
CA SER A 174 17.47 8.20 -11.65
C SER A 174 17.60 6.94 -10.79
N ASP A 175 17.82 5.80 -11.45
CA ASP A 175 18.18 4.55 -10.78
C ASP A 175 19.51 4.65 -10.01
N GLU A 176 20.40 5.53 -10.44
CA GLU A 176 21.66 5.80 -9.73
C GLU A 176 21.40 6.52 -8.41
N GLU A 177 20.59 7.59 -8.41
CA GLU A 177 20.18 8.26 -7.17
C GLU A 177 19.49 7.27 -6.22
N ARG A 178 18.63 6.39 -6.76
CA ARG A 178 17.96 5.35 -5.97
C ARG A 178 18.93 4.35 -5.35
N ARG A 179 19.98 3.96 -6.06
CA ARG A 179 21.04 3.09 -5.52
C ARG A 179 21.85 3.81 -4.44
N THR A 180 22.24 5.07 -4.68
CA THR A 180 22.92 5.89 -3.66
C THR A 180 22.05 6.03 -2.41
N PHE A 181 20.75 6.28 -2.58
CA PHE A 181 19.79 6.33 -1.47
C PHE A 181 19.77 5.02 -0.68
N ARG A 182 19.66 3.89 -1.36
CA ARG A 182 19.68 2.56 -0.75
C ARG A 182 20.94 2.33 0.08
N ASP A 183 22.10 2.64 -0.50
CA ASP A 183 23.40 2.44 0.14
C ASP A 183 23.58 3.37 1.34
N SER A 184 23.12 4.61 1.24
CA SER A 184 23.08 5.57 2.34
C SER A 184 22.16 5.11 3.47
N VAL A 185 20.94 4.66 3.18
CA VAL A 185 20.00 4.12 4.19
C VAL A 185 20.59 2.89 4.87
N LEU A 186 21.23 1.99 4.12
CA LEU A 186 21.91 0.82 4.67
C LEU A 186 23.04 1.24 5.62
N LYS A 187 23.86 2.22 5.22
CA LYS A 187 24.95 2.77 6.02
C LYS A 187 24.45 3.46 7.30
N TRP A 188 23.43 4.29 7.20
CA TRP A 188 22.91 5.08 8.33
C TRP A 188 22.11 4.25 9.32
N SER A 189 21.21 3.41 8.82
CA SER A 189 20.38 2.57 9.68
C SER A 189 21.17 1.43 10.32
N GLY A 190 22.23 0.95 9.65
CA GLY A 190 22.94 -0.28 10.03
C GLY A 190 22.07 -1.53 9.93
N ARG A 191 20.90 -1.45 9.29
CA ARG A 191 19.89 -2.51 9.23
C ARG A 191 19.73 -3.03 7.80
N PRO A 192 19.50 -4.34 7.62
CA PRO A 192 19.22 -4.88 6.30
C PRO A 192 17.90 -4.33 5.76
N ILE A 193 17.88 -4.01 4.47
CA ILE A 193 16.66 -3.66 3.74
C ILE A 193 16.13 -4.95 3.13
N ALA A 194 14.97 -5.43 3.60
CA ALA A 194 14.38 -6.67 3.12
C ALA A 194 13.82 -6.50 1.70
N SER A 195 14.35 -7.30 0.77
CA SER A 195 13.88 -7.42 -0.60
C SER A 195 13.96 -8.90 -1.00
N PRO A 196 12.83 -9.60 -1.23
CA PRO A 196 11.47 -9.06 -1.34
C PRO A 196 10.88 -8.59 0.00
N PRO A 197 9.87 -7.69 -0.02
CA PRO A 197 9.21 -7.23 1.19
C PRO A 197 8.36 -8.35 1.81
N VAL A 198 8.29 -8.39 3.14
CA VAL A 198 7.46 -9.35 3.90
C VAL A 198 6.17 -8.67 4.33
N LEU A 199 6.27 -7.52 5.00
CA LEU A 199 5.14 -6.81 5.59
C LEU A 199 4.22 -6.23 4.51
N ALA A 200 4.79 -5.63 3.45
CA ALA A 200 3.97 -5.12 2.34
C ALA A 200 3.11 -6.26 1.74
N ARG A 201 3.71 -7.44 1.53
CA ARG A 201 3.02 -8.61 0.96
C ARG A 201 1.98 -9.24 1.88
N LEU A 202 2.14 -9.14 3.20
CA LEU A 202 1.11 -9.63 4.12
C LEU A 202 -0.21 -8.85 4.03
N GLY A 203 -0.17 -7.58 3.60
CA GLY A 203 -1.32 -6.68 3.69
C GLY A 203 -1.71 -6.38 5.14
N ALA A 204 -2.63 -5.42 5.34
CA ALA A 204 -3.01 -4.98 6.69
C ALA A 204 -3.53 -6.13 7.56
N ASN A 205 -4.42 -6.97 7.00
CA ASN A 205 -5.02 -8.08 7.75
C ASN A 205 -4.01 -9.14 8.17
N GLY A 206 -3.00 -9.44 7.33
CA GLY A 206 -1.95 -10.39 7.67
C GLY A 206 -1.05 -9.88 8.81
N ARG A 207 -0.81 -8.56 8.84
CA ARG A 207 0.08 -7.93 9.84
C ARG A 207 -0.55 -7.80 11.23
N VAL A 208 -1.87 -7.78 11.36
CA VAL A 208 -2.54 -7.73 12.69
C VAL A 208 -2.17 -8.94 13.54
N ASN A 209 -1.90 -10.08 12.91
CA ASN A 209 -1.60 -11.34 13.60
C ASN A 209 -0.10 -11.52 13.91
N LEU A 210 0.76 -10.55 13.56
CA LEU A 210 2.17 -10.62 13.89
C LEU A 210 2.38 -10.30 15.38
N PRO A 211 3.33 -11.00 16.04
CA PRO A 211 3.75 -10.64 17.39
C PRO A 211 4.30 -9.21 17.41
N ASP A 212 4.13 -8.55 18.54
CA ASP A 212 4.67 -7.20 18.79
C ASP A 212 6.20 -7.21 18.92
#